data_AF-A0A930AN41-F1
#
_entry.id   AF-A0A930AN41-F1
#
_cell.length_a   1.000
_cell.length_b   1.000
_cell.length_c   1.000
_cell.angle_alpha   90.00
_cell.angle_beta   90.00
_cell.angle_gamma   90.00
#
_symmetry.space_group_name_H-M   'P 1'
#
loop_
_entity.id
_entity.type
_entity.pdbx_description
1 polymer ?
#
loop_
_entity_poly.entity_id
_entity_poly.type
_entity_poly.pdbx_seq_one_letter_code
_entity_poly.pdbx_strand_id
1 'polypeptide(L)'
;RAEAADVCNAVLDGSDGVMLSAESAAGDYPVEACETMSEIAEEAEKIINYRTKLDWLKQSTRKTVQDAVSIAISDATLTLDNIGAIVVFTQGGTTARRISKFRPSVPVLAVTFTKDIQRKLLSYWGVLPVYSEVQNQLTNDDELASTVAKNFGVKKGQLIIISAGYPTGEGSANMMKIVEVK
;
A
#
# COMPACT_ATOMS: atom_id res chain seq x y z
N ARG A 1 9.50 -26.84 -7.14
CA ARG A 1 8.15 -27.08 -6.56
C ARG A 1 8.12 -26.78 -5.06
N ALA A 2 9.03 -27.33 -4.24
CA ALA A 2 9.04 -27.06 -2.81
C ALA A 2 9.34 -25.58 -2.48
N GLU A 3 10.39 -25.01 -3.06
CA GLU A 3 10.77 -23.59 -2.85
C GLU A 3 9.66 -22.61 -3.26
N ALA A 4 9.02 -22.85 -4.41
CA ALA A 4 7.89 -22.03 -4.85
C ALA A 4 6.70 -22.09 -3.88
N ALA A 5 6.44 -23.25 -3.27
CA ALA A 5 5.38 -23.38 -2.26
C ALA A 5 5.75 -22.65 -0.96
N ASP A 6 7.03 -22.63 -0.57
CA ASP A 6 7.51 -21.92 0.61
C ASP A 6 7.36 -20.39 0.46
N VAL A 7 7.77 -19.84 -0.68
CA VAL A 7 7.58 -18.41 -1.02
C VAL A 7 6.08 -18.05 -1.04
N CYS A 8 5.26 -18.88 -1.69
CA CYS A 8 3.81 -18.66 -1.73
C CYS A 8 3.21 -18.61 -0.32
N ASN A 9 3.55 -19.57 0.54
CA ASN A 9 3.08 -19.59 1.92
C ASN A 9 3.55 -18.36 2.72
N ALA A 10 4.80 -17.90 2.53
CA ALA A 10 5.29 -16.70 3.19
C ALA A 10 4.47 -15.44 2.84
N VAL A 11 4.03 -15.32 1.58
CA VAL A 11 3.13 -14.23 1.14
C VAL A 11 1.75 -14.37 1.78
N LEU A 12 1.17 -15.58 1.78
CA LEU A 12 -0.16 -15.84 2.35
C LEU A 12 -0.21 -15.65 3.87
N ASP A 13 0.84 -16.04 4.58
CA ASP A 13 1.04 -15.81 6.00
C ASP A 13 1.08 -14.31 6.31
N GLY A 14 1.54 -13.52 5.34
CA GLY A 14 1.45 -12.07 5.34
C GLY A 14 2.80 -11.39 5.59
N SER A 15 3.90 -11.95 5.09
CA SER A 15 5.17 -11.24 5.06
C SER A 15 5.05 -9.92 4.28
N ASP A 16 5.75 -8.87 4.71
CA ASP A 16 5.80 -7.60 3.95
C ASP A 16 6.79 -7.66 2.77
N GLY A 17 7.69 -8.63 2.77
CA GLY A 17 8.65 -8.87 1.70
C GLY A 17 9.31 -10.24 1.81
N VAL A 18 9.95 -10.66 0.73
CA VAL A 18 10.72 -11.91 0.64
C VAL A 18 12.15 -11.57 0.24
N MET A 19 13.12 -12.39 0.67
CA MET A 19 14.53 -12.09 0.52
C MET A 19 15.23 -13.21 -0.25
N LEU A 20 15.97 -12.81 -1.29
CA LEU A 20 16.98 -13.64 -1.94
C LEU A 20 18.34 -13.38 -1.27
N SER A 21 19.09 -14.44 -0.99
CA SER A 21 20.40 -14.37 -0.35
C SER A 21 21.51 -14.68 -1.36
N ALA A 22 21.96 -15.94 -1.41
CA ALA A 22 23.05 -16.35 -2.29
C ALA A 22 22.62 -16.34 -3.77
N GLU A 23 21.33 -16.54 -4.02
CA GLU A 23 20.72 -16.59 -5.35
C GLU A 23 20.96 -15.30 -6.14
N SER A 24 20.80 -14.15 -5.49
CA SER A 24 21.03 -12.83 -6.10
C SER A 24 22.46 -12.31 -5.90
N ALA A 25 23.15 -12.75 -4.84
CA ALA A 25 24.49 -12.23 -4.51
C ALA A 25 25.63 -12.89 -5.28
N ALA A 26 25.56 -14.21 -5.50
CA ALA A 26 26.65 -14.99 -6.11
C ALA A 26 26.15 -16.16 -6.99
N GLY A 27 24.84 -16.25 -7.22
CA GLY A 27 24.24 -17.28 -8.07
C GLY A 27 24.50 -17.03 -9.56
N ASP A 28 24.37 -18.10 -10.36
CA ASP A 28 24.55 -18.03 -11.81
C ASP A 28 23.38 -17.34 -12.53
N TYR A 29 22.21 -17.23 -11.88
CA TYR A 29 20.95 -16.71 -12.43
C TYR A 29 20.26 -15.68 -11.51
N PRO A 30 20.93 -14.55 -11.18
CA PRO A 30 20.42 -13.61 -10.18
C PRO A 30 19.20 -12.82 -10.66
N VAL A 31 19.05 -12.59 -11.97
CA VAL A 31 17.90 -11.88 -12.55
C VAL A 31 16.68 -12.80 -12.54
N GLU A 32 16.84 -14.03 -13.02
CA GLU A 32 15.79 -15.03 -13.10
C GLU A 32 15.28 -15.43 -11.71
N ALA A 33 16.16 -15.45 -10.70
CA ALA A 33 15.76 -15.67 -9.32
C ALA A 33 14.81 -14.55 -8.83
N CYS A 34 15.09 -13.29 -9.18
CA CYS A 34 14.25 -12.15 -8.83
C CYS A 34 12.90 -12.18 -9.58
N GLU A 35 12.93 -12.45 -10.89
CA GLU A 35 11.73 -12.57 -11.72
C GLU A 35 10.82 -13.70 -11.22
N THR A 36 11.38 -14.88 -10.97
CA THR A 36 10.65 -16.04 -10.41
C THR A 36 10.02 -15.71 -9.06
N MET A 37 10.76 -15.02 -8.18
CA MET A 37 10.25 -14.60 -6.86
C MET A 37 9.07 -13.62 -7.02
N SER A 38 9.16 -12.67 -7.95
CA SER A 38 8.07 -11.72 -8.26
C SER A 38 6.84 -12.45 -8.79
N GLU A 39 7.01 -13.36 -9.76
CA GLU A 39 5.91 -14.14 -10.35
C GLU A 39 5.17 -14.95 -9.29
N ILE A 40 5.91 -15.64 -8.40
CA ILE A 40 5.29 -16.41 -7.31
C ILE A 40 4.51 -15.50 -6.36
N ALA A 41 5.06 -14.34 -6.01
CA ALA A 41 4.38 -13.39 -5.13
C ALA A 41 3.09 -12.86 -5.77
N GLU A 42 3.13 -12.47 -7.04
CA GLU A 42 1.95 -12.00 -7.77
C GLU A 42 0.86 -13.08 -7.90
N GLU A 43 1.23 -14.34 -8.14
CA GLU A 43 0.27 -15.45 -8.17
C GLU A 43 -0.32 -15.76 -6.78
N ALA A 44 0.50 -15.66 -5.73
CA ALA A 44 0.03 -15.84 -4.35
C ALA A 44 -0.94 -14.73 -3.93
N GLU A 45 -0.68 -13.48 -4.33
CA GLU A 45 -1.54 -12.34 -4.02
C GLU A 45 -2.95 -12.48 -4.62
N LYS A 46 -3.08 -13.06 -5.82
CA LYS A 46 -4.37 -13.28 -6.50
C LYS A 46 -5.33 -14.18 -5.73
N ILE A 47 -4.82 -15.08 -4.89
CA ILE A 47 -5.63 -16.05 -4.14
C ILE A 47 -5.91 -15.61 -2.70
N ILE A 48 -5.43 -14.43 -2.29
CA ILE A 48 -5.71 -13.87 -0.96
C ILE A 48 -7.20 -13.54 -0.84
N ASN A 49 -7.88 -14.15 0.14
CA ASN A 49 -9.20 -13.69 0.55
C ASN A 49 -9.05 -12.45 1.46
N TYR A 50 -8.99 -11.26 0.84
CA TYR A 50 -8.77 -10.01 1.54
C TYR A 50 -9.84 -9.69 2.60
N ARG A 51 -11.10 -10.12 2.40
CA ARG A 51 -12.16 -9.91 3.40
C ARG A 51 -11.90 -10.72 4.67
N THR A 52 -11.60 -12.02 4.54
CA THR A 52 -11.22 -12.86 5.68
C THR A 52 -9.91 -12.38 6.33
N LYS A 53 -8.92 -11.99 5.53
CA LYS A 53 -7.64 -11.45 6.03
C LYS A 53 -7.86 -10.17 6.84
N LEU A 54 -8.67 -9.23 6.35
CA LEU A 54 -9.00 -8.00 7.05
C LEU A 54 -9.70 -8.28 8.40
N ASP A 55 -10.67 -9.19 8.43
CA ASP A 55 -11.37 -9.53 9.67
C ASP A 55 -10.46 -10.19 10.71
N TRP A 56 -9.49 -10.98 10.28
CA TRP A 56 -8.43 -11.50 11.15
C TRP A 56 -7.51 -10.36 11.64
N LEU A 57 -7.05 -9.47 10.75
CA LEU A 57 -6.15 -8.37 11.09
C LEU A 57 -6.79 -7.35 12.05
N LYS A 58 -8.11 -7.14 11.99
CA LYS A 58 -8.87 -6.30 12.93
C LYS A 58 -8.67 -6.74 14.39
N GLN A 59 -8.41 -8.02 14.65
CA GLN A 59 -8.17 -8.53 16.02
C GLN A 59 -6.87 -7.97 16.63
N SER A 60 -5.90 -7.59 15.80
CA SER A 60 -4.64 -6.95 16.22
C SER A 60 -4.73 -5.43 16.39
N THR A 61 -5.93 -4.86 16.31
CA THR A 61 -6.16 -3.41 16.43
C THR A 61 -5.77 -2.89 17.82
N ARG A 62 -5.18 -1.70 17.86
CA ARG A 62 -4.94 -0.96 19.11
C ARG A 62 -6.11 -0.04 19.49
N LYS A 63 -7.22 -0.10 18.73
CA LYS A 63 -8.42 0.74 18.92
C LYS A 63 -8.11 2.24 18.91
N THR A 64 -7.18 2.65 18.05
CA THR A 64 -6.82 4.06 17.83
C THR A 64 -7.57 4.63 16.64
N VAL A 65 -7.66 5.96 16.53
CA VAL A 65 -8.28 6.64 15.38
C VAL A 65 -7.65 6.21 14.07
N GLN A 66 -6.32 6.10 14.01
CA GLN A 66 -5.63 5.73 12.79
C GLN A 66 -5.90 4.28 12.39
N ASP A 67 -6.05 3.38 13.38
CA ASP A 67 -6.41 1.99 13.10
C ASP A 67 -7.84 1.94 12.58
N ALA A 68 -8.77 2.70 13.17
CA ALA A 68 -10.15 2.78 12.68
C ALA A 68 -10.22 3.34 11.25
N VAL A 69 -9.48 4.41 10.94
CA VAL A 69 -9.39 4.97 9.58
C VAL A 69 -8.78 3.95 8.61
N SER A 70 -7.68 3.28 8.99
CA SER A 70 -7.01 2.31 8.11
C SER A 70 -7.88 1.06 7.84
N ILE A 71 -8.65 0.62 8.84
CA ILE A 71 -9.65 -0.44 8.68
C ILE A 71 -10.77 0.01 7.75
N ALA A 72 -11.29 1.22 7.93
CA ALA A 72 -12.34 1.77 7.08
C ALA A 72 -11.89 1.91 5.62
N ILE A 73 -10.65 2.34 5.40
CA ILE A 73 -10.04 2.40 4.06
C ILE A 73 -10.00 1.00 3.44
N SER A 74 -9.47 0.00 4.16
CA SER A 74 -9.33 -1.36 3.64
C SER A 74 -10.69 -2.04 3.41
N ASP A 75 -11.69 -1.77 4.25
CA ASP A 75 -13.05 -2.30 4.05
C ASP A 75 -13.76 -1.63 2.87
N ALA A 76 -13.51 -0.34 2.62
CA ALA A 76 -14.04 0.37 1.47
C ALA A 76 -13.50 -0.18 0.14
N THR A 77 -12.23 -0.57 0.06
CA THR A 77 -11.67 -1.22 -1.16
C THR A 77 -12.27 -2.59 -1.43
N LEU A 78 -12.91 -3.21 -0.44
CA LEU A 78 -13.64 -4.48 -0.57
C LEU A 78 -15.15 -4.30 -0.74
N THR A 79 -15.62 -3.05 -0.72
CA THR A 79 -17.05 -2.70 -0.78
C THR A 79 -17.38 -1.97 -2.09
N LEU A 80 -16.45 -1.19 -2.63
CA LEU A 80 -16.61 -0.48 -3.89
C LEU A 80 -15.74 -1.11 -4.99
N ASP A 81 -16.37 -1.57 -6.06
CA ASP A 81 -15.72 -2.37 -7.11
C ASP A 81 -14.77 -1.57 -8.03
N ASN A 82 -14.82 -0.24 -8.00
CA ASN A 82 -14.09 0.62 -8.93
C ASN A 82 -13.06 1.54 -8.24
N ILE A 83 -12.53 1.14 -7.09
CA ILE A 83 -11.38 1.83 -6.50
C ILE A 83 -10.10 1.36 -7.20
N GLY A 84 -9.37 2.29 -7.82
CA GLY A 84 -8.11 1.98 -8.50
C GLY A 84 -6.89 2.03 -7.60
N ALA A 85 -6.90 2.87 -6.57
CA ALA A 85 -5.79 3.03 -5.64
C ALA A 85 -6.21 3.75 -4.35
N ILE A 86 -5.36 3.63 -3.32
CA ILE A 86 -5.37 4.51 -2.14
C ILE A 86 -4.20 5.49 -2.29
N VAL A 87 -4.46 6.79 -2.23
CA VAL A 87 -3.43 7.83 -2.17
C VAL A 87 -3.28 8.33 -0.75
N VAL A 88 -2.07 8.21 -0.21
CA VAL A 88 -1.78 8.55 1.18
C VAL A 88 -0.72 9.63 1.23
N PHE A 89 -1.03 10.79 1.78
CA PHE A 89 -0.02 11.81 2.06
C PHE A 89 0.59 11.57 3.44
N THR A 90 1.91 11.38 3.49
CA THR A 90 2.60 11.00 4.72
C THR A 90 4.00 11.62 4.85
N GLN A 91 4.23 12.33 5.95
CA GLN A 91 5.54 12.92 6.25
C GLN A 91 6.51 11.89 6.83
N GLY A 92 6.07 11.10 7.83
CA GLY A 92 6.90 10.10 8.52
C GLY A 92 6.66 8.65 8.11
N GLY A 93 5.75 8.39 7.17
CA GLY A 93 5.41 7.05 6.67
C GLY A 93 4.43 6.26 7.54
N THR A 94 4.15 6.69 8.77
CA THR A 94 3.27 5.98 9.71
C THR A 94 1.88 5.69 9.16
N THR A 95 1.28 6.63 8.41
CA THR A 95 -0.05 6.43 7.83
C THR A 95 -0.04 5.31 6.79
N ALA A 96 0.89 5.35 5.84
CA ALA A 96 1.02 4.32 4.81
C ALA A 96 1.29 2.95 5.43
N ARG A 97 2.18 2.89 6.43
CA ARG A 97 2.45 1.66 7.20
C ARG A 97 1.18 1.12 7.89
N ARG A 98 0.38 1.98 8.52
CA ARG A 98 -0.85 1.56 9.21
C ARG A 98 -1.92 1.08 8.24
N ILE A 99 -2.04 1.68 7.07
CA ILE A 99 -2.93 1.19 6.01
C ILE A 99 -2.44 -0.17 5.50
N SER A 100 -1.15 -0.29 5.19
CA SER A 100 -0.51 -1.54 4.76
C SER A 100 -0.74 -2.71 5.74
N LYS A 101 -0.71 -2.44 7.05
CA LYS A 101 -1.01 -3.44 8.10
C LYS A 101 -2.34 -4.16 7.86
N PHE A 102 -3.35 -3.48 7.34
CA PHE A 102 -4.69 -4.04 7.12
C PHE A 102 -4.88 -4.65 5.71
N ARG A 103 -3.79 -4.75 4.93
CA ARG A 103 -3.74 -5.44 3.63
C ARG A 103 -4.88 -5.03 2.70
N PRO A 104 -4.97 -3.75 2.30
CA PRO A 104 -5.98 -3.32 1.33
C PRO A 104 -5.83 -4.11 0.02
N SER A 105 -6.94 -4.36 -0.67
CA SER A 105 -6.97 -5.10 -1.94
C SER A 105 -6.44 -4.32 -3.15
N VAL A 106 -6.04 -3.06 -2.96
CA VAL A 106 -5.56 -2.16 -4.02
C VAL A 106 -4.25 -1.50 -3.59
N PRO A 107 -3.42 -1.03 -4.54
CA PRO A 107 -2.14 -0.38 -4.24
C PRO A 107 -2.28 0.87 -3.37
N VAL A 108 -1.30 1.08 -2.49
CA VAL A 108 -1.18 2.27 -1.62
C VAL A 108 -0.11 3.19 -2.18
N LEU A 109 -0.51 4.24 -2.88
CA LEU A 109 0.37 5.29 -3.41
C LEU A 109 0.73 6.27 -2.28
N ALA A 110 1.88 6.03 -1.64
CA ALA A 110 2.31 6.81 -0.47
C ALA A 110 3.12 8.03 -0.89
N VAL A 111 2.46 9.18 -0.97
CA VAL A 111 3.09 10.47 -1.28
C VAL A 111 3.87 10.97 -0.07
N THR A 112 5.16 11.19 -0.25
CA THR A 112 6.06 11.68 0.80
C THR A 112 6.96 12.79 0.29
N PHE A 113 7.52 13.56 1.20
CA PHE A 113 8.24 14.81 0.89
C PHE A 113 9.74 14.71 1.17
N THR A 114 10.23 13.51 1.49
CA THR A 114 11.66 13.23 1.65
C THR A 114 12.04 11.90 1.02
N LYS A 115 13.21 11.84 0.40
CA LYS A 115 13.72 10.59 -0.20
C LYS A 115 14.05 9.51 0.84
N ASP A 116 14.34 9.91 2.08
CA ASP A 116 14.58 8.97 3.17
C ASP A 116 13.33 8.17 3.53
N ILE A 117 12.21 8.86 3.71
CA ILE A 117 10.93 8.23 3.98
C ILE A 117 10.45 7.44 2.75
N GLN A 118 10.68 7.94 1.54
CA GLN A 118 10.37 7.22 0.31
C GLN A 118 11.03 5.83 0.30
N ARG A 119 12.33 5.74 0.61
CA ARG A 119 13.05 4.45 0.66
C ARG A 119 12.54 3.55 1.79
N LYS A 120 12.27 4.09 2.97
CA LYS A 120 11.74 3.32 4.11
C LYS A 120 10.38 2.69 3.80
N LEU A 121 9.56 3.35 3.00
CA LEU A 121 8.23 2.87 2.64
C LEU A 121 8.24 1.68 1.68
N LEU A 122 9.34 1.45 0.93
CA LEU A 122 9.47 0.31 0.01
C LEU A 122 9.41 -1.05 0.70
N SER A 123 9.62 -1.13 2.01
CA SER A 123 9.58 -2.38 2.77
C SER A 123 8.19 -2.75 3.30
N TYR A 124 7.14 -1.97 3.00
CA TYR A 124 5.80 -2.24 3.49
C TYR A 124 4.92 -2.84 2.38
N TRP A 125 4.19 -3.89 2.71
CA TRP A 125 3.32 -4.60 1.77
C TRP A 125 2.36 -3.64 1.05
N GLY A 126 2.27 -3.77 -0.28
CA GLY A 126 1.33 -3.00 -1.11
C GLY A 126 1.59 -1.50 -1.16
N VAL A 127 2.70 -1.00 -0.60
CA VAL A 127 3.03 0.44 -0.60
C VAL A 127 3.96 0.78 -1.76
N LEU A 128 3.51 1.72 -2.59
CA LEU A 128 4.28 2.30 -3.69
C LEU A 128 4.58 3.76 -3.36
N PRO A 129 5.80 4.09 -2.91
CA PRO A 129 6.11 5.43 -2.43
C PRO A 129 6.40 6.41 -3.57
N VAL A 130 5.76 7.56 -3.51
CA VAL A 130 5.88 8.65 -4.49
C VAL A 130 6.52 9.85 -3.82
N TYR A 131 7.69 10.27 -4.30
CA TYR A 131 8.31 11.52 -3.83
C TYR A 131 7.62 12.72 -4.48
N SER A 132 7.25 13.71 -3.68
CA SER A 132 6.69 14.98 -4.12
C SER A 132 7.42 16.14 -3.44
N GLU A 133 7.70 17.20 -4.19
CA GLU A 133 8.18 18.48 -3.63
C GLU A 133 7.01 19.36 -3.14
N VAL A 134 5.80 19.06 -3.60
CA VAL A 134 4.58 19.79 -3.24
C VAL A 134 3.88 19.10 -2.08
N GLN A 135 3.72 19.80 -0.97
CA GLN A 135 2.96 19.31 0.18
C GLN A 135 1.45 19.43 -0.04
N ASN A 136 0.72 18.47 0.52
CA ASN A 136 -0.74 18.51 0.51
C ASN A 136 -1.29 19.46 1.58
N GLN A 137 -2.41 20.07 1.22
CA GLN A 137 -3.30 20.85 2.06
C GLN A 137 -4.72 20.41 1.70
N LEU A 138 -5.70 20.67 2.57
CA LEU A 138 -7.12 20.39 2.29
C LEU A 138 -7.64 21.05 1.00
N THR A 139 -6.95 22.07 0.51
CA THR A 139 -7.31 22.83 -0.69
C THR A 139 -6.75 22.23 -1.98
N ASN A 140 -5.73 21.36 -1.93
CA ASN A 140 -5.05 20.83 -3.13
C ASN A 140 -4.91 19.30 -3.16
N ASP A 141 -5.34 18.59 -2.11
CA ASP A 141 -5.14 17.14 -1.99
C ASP A 141 -5.88 16.34 -3.07
N ASP A 142 -7.09 16.75 -3.46
CA ASP A 142 -7.84 16.11 -4.54
C ASP A 142 -7.10 16.13 -5.88
N GLU A 143 -6.53 17.28 -6.25
CA GLU A 143 -5.82 17.48 -7.51
C GLU A 143 -4.49 16.72 -7.52
N LEU A 144 -3.72 16.83 -6.43
CA LEU A 144 -2.46 16.10 -6.27
C LEU A 144 -2.70 14.59 -6.29
N ALA A 145 -3.70 14.11 -5.55
CA ALA A 145 -4.02 12.69 -5.49
C ALA A 145 -4.50 12.15 -6.84
N SER A 146 -5.35 12.90 -7.54
CA SER A 146 -5.79 12.53 -8.89
C SER A 146 -4.62 12.45 -9.87
N THR A 147 -3.67 13.37 -9.79
CA THR A 147 -2.47 13.39 -10.64
C THR A 147 -1.59 12.16 -10.37
N VAL A 148 -1.33 11.86 -9.09
CA VAL A 148 -0.55 10.69 -8.67
C VAL A 148 -1.22 9.40 -9.13
N ALA A 149 -2.53 9.28 -8.94
CA ALA A 149 -3.31 8.11 -9.35
C ALA A 149 -3.27 7.90 -10.88
N LYS A 150 -3.43 8.96 -11.67
CA LYS A 150 -3.32 8.88 -13.14
C LYS A 150 -1.93 8.45 -13.61
N ASN A 151 -0.88 9.00 -13.00
CA ASN A 151 0.49 8.63 -13.33
C ASN A 151 0.79 7.15 -13.01
N PHE A 152 0.11 6.60 -12.00
CA PHE A 152 0.16 5.17 -11.70
C PHE A 152 -0.65 4.31 -12.69
N GLY A 153 -1.61 4.89 -13.41
CA GLY A 153 -2.45 4.20 -14.39
C GLY A 153 -3.93 4.08 -14.01
N VAL A 154 -4.37 4.71 -12.92
CA VAL A 154 -5.79 4.81 -12.58
C VAL A 154 -6.51 5.66 -13.63
N LYS A 155 -7.56 5.10 -14.21
CA LYS A 155 -8.29 5.73 -15.32
C LYS A 155 -9.26 6.80 -14.81
N LYS A 156 -9.53 7.79 -15.65
CA LYS A 156 -10.61 8.76 -15.44
C LYS A 156 -11.95 8.04 -15.21
N GLY A 157 -12.72 8.50 -14.23
CA GLY A 157 -13.98 7.86 -13.82
C GLY A 157 -13.83 6.72 -12.80
N GLN A 158 -12.60 6.30 -12.48
CA GLN A 158 -12.36 5.39 -11.35
C GLN A 158 -12.30 6.16 -10.03
N LEU A 159 -12.55 5.46 -8.92
CA LEU A 159 -12.46 6.03 -7.58
C LEU A 159 -11.05 5.88 -7.02
N ILE A 160 -10.66 6.83 -6.18
CA ILE A 160 -9.51 6.71 -5.28
C ILE A 160 -9.92 7.06 -3.86
N ILE A 161 -9.24 6.45 -2.91
CA ILE A 161 -9.34 6.84 -1.50
C ILE A 161 -8.14 7.73 -1.17
N ILE A 162 -8.39 8.92 -0.65
CA ILE A 162 -7.38 9.84 -0.13
C ILE A 162 -7.33 9.72 1.39
N SER A 163 -6.14 9.63 1.96
CA SER A 163 -5.95 9.69 3.41
C SER A 163 -4.73 10.52 3.80
N ALA A 164 -4.88 11.30 4.88
CA ALA A 164 -3.81 12.09 5.48
C ALA A 164 -4.11 12.35 6.97
N GLY A 165 -3.14 12.93 7.68
CA GLY A 165 -3.34 13.55 8.98
C GLY A 165 -3.46 15.06 8.84
N TYR A 166 -4.61 15.61 9.23
CA TYR A 166 -4.88 17.05 9.19
C TYR A 166 -5.08 17.63 10.60
N PRO A 167 -4.62 18.86 10.89
CA PRO A 167 -3.76 19.74 10.08
C PRO A 167 -2.45 19.09 9.59
N THR A 168 -2.00 19.46 8.39
CA THR A 168 -0.79 18.88 7.77
C THR A 168 0.40 19.08 8.71
N GLY A 169 1.07 17.99 9.08
CA GLY A 169 2.23 18.03 9.99
C GLY A 169 1.95 17.67 11.45
N GLU A 170 0.69 17.52 11.86
CA GLU A 170 0.34 17.05 13.23
C GLU A 170 0.58 15.55 13.45
N GLY A 171 0.91 14.82 12.39
CA GLY A 171 1.36 13.43 12.47
C GLY A 171 0.36 12.44 11.90
N SER A 172 -0.47 11.84 12.76
CA SER A 172 -1.19 10.60 12.45
C SER A 172 -2.50 10.79 11.67
N ALA A 173 -2.84 9.85 10.78
CA ALA A 173 -4.04 9.96 9.95
C ALA A 173 -5.37 9.97 10.72
N ASN A 174 -6.23 10.90 10.33
CA ASN A 174 -7.56 11.11 10.89
C ASN A 174 -8.62 11.38 9.81
N MET A 175 -8.25 11.29 8.53
CA MET A 175 -9.14 11.59 7.42
C MET A 175 -9.11 10.49 6.36
N MET A 176 -10.28 10.20 5.82
CA MET A 176 -10.52 9.39 4.64
C MET A 176 -11.50 10.16 3.75
N LYS A 177 -11.19 10.24 2.46
CA LYS A 177 -12.05 10.88 1.45
C LYS A 177 -12.08 10.00 0.21
N ILE A 178 -13.26 9.79 -0.37
CA ILE A 178 -13.41 9.04 -1.63
C ILE A 178 -13.73 10.05 -2.72
N VAL A 179 -12.96 10.04 -3.80
CA VAL A 179 -13.17 10.93 -4.94
C VAL A 179 -13.06 10.17 -6.25
N GLU A 180 -13.73 10.69 -7.28
CA GLU A 180 -13.57 10.24 -8.65
C GLU A 180 -12.36 10.92 -9.30
N VAL A 181 -11.53 10.15 -9.99
CA VAL A 181 -10.42 10.66 -10.80
C VAL A 181 -10.99 11.40 -12.01
N LYS A 182 -10.81 12.72 -12.04
CA LYS A 182 -11.33 13.63 -13.08
C LYS A 182 -10.58 13.59 -14.40
#